data_AF-A0AB39XRB7-F1
#
_entry.id   AF-A0AB39XRB7-F1
#
_cell.length_a   1.000
_cell.length_b   1.000
_cell.length_c   1.000
_cell.angle_alpha   90.00
_cell.angle_beta   90.00
_cell.angle_gamma   90.00
#
_symmetry.space_group_name_H-M   'P 1'
#
loop_
_entity.id
_entity.type
_entity.pdbx_description
1 polymer ?
#
loop_
_entity_poly.entity_id
_entity_poly.type
_entity_poly.pdbx_seq_one_letter_code
_entity_poly.pdbx_strand_id
1 'polypeptide(L)'
;MIAALRKKTASLVDYEDAPLAALDRKIAKIESDDQALFEVQLSLEESSGGGTASRLTDAARALLDGTDYDPTANSISQLEIVCKKRAVYRRAFEIGRVAREHLLVERGDRIFASFSSEIAEIERRRIMAALDLQRINRQREQLRENIRSAGGGGSLPTDGRELLGVGETYDEEVNWCVERLIAAGIVSSAEIEKAKAR
;
A
#
# COMPACT_ATOMS: atom_id res chain seq x y z
N MET A 1 -26.53 2.73 1.49
CA MET A 1 -25.09 3.05 1.70
C MET A 1 -24.17 1.95 1.15
N ILE A 2 -24.25 0.71 1.64
CA ILE A 2 -23.34 -0.39 1.23
C ILE A 2 -23.34 -0.65 -0.29
N ALA A 3 -24.51 -0.68 -0.94
CA ALA A 3 -24.60 -0.90 -2.39
C ALA A 3 -24.05 0.26 -3.23
N ALA A 4 -24.10 1.50 -2.73
CA ALA A 4 -23.56 2.68 -3.40
C ALA A 4 -22.02 2.71 -3.28
N LEU A 5 -21.49 2.37 -2.10
CA LEU A 5 -20.05 2.20 -1.89
C LEU A 5 -19.47 1.16 -2.86
N ARG A 6 -20.12 -0.02 -2.98
CA ARG A 6 -19.68 -1.08 -3.91
C ARG A 6 -19.63 -0.63 -5.38
N LYS A 7 -20.60 0.17 -5.83
CA LYS A 7 -20.61 0.72 -7.20
C LYS A 7 -19.47 1.72 -7.44
N LYS A 8 -19.20 2.59 -6.45
CA LYS A 8 -18.09 3.57 -6.50
C LYS A 8 -16.73 2.87 -6.51
N THR A 9 -16.57 1.79 -5.74
CA THR A 9 -15.35 0.97 -5.76
C THR A 9 -15.11 0.37 -7.14
N ALA A 10 -16.14 -0.20 -7.78
CA ALA A 10 -16.01 -0.80 -9.10
C ALA A 10 -15.59 0.23 -10.17
N SER A 11 -16.16 1.44 -10.16
CA SER A 11 -15.83 2.48 -11.14
C SER A 11 -14.41 3.05 -10.99
N LEU A 12 -13.85 3.07 -9.78
CA LEU A 12 -12.48 3.56 -9.54
C LEU A 12 -11.42 2.55 -10.00
N VAL A 13 -11.72 1.26 -9.89
CA VAL A 13 -10.83 0.17 -10.33
C VAL A 13 -10.69 0.14 -11.85
N ASP A 14 -11.78 0.33 -12.61
CA ASP A 14 -11.75 0.17 -14.08
C ASP A 14 -11.00 1.29 -14.84
N TYR A 15 -10.99 2.53 -14.33
CA TYR A 15 -10.40 3.67 -15.05
C TYR A 15 -8.91 3.89 -14.72
N GLU A 16 -8.46 3.50 -13.52
CA GLU A 16 -7.11 3.79 -13.02
C GLU A 16 -6.13 2.61 -13.13
N ASP A 17 -6.61 1.40 -13.49
CA ASP A 17 -5.76 0.21 -13.58
C ASP A 17 -4.98 0.10 -14.91
N ALA A 18 -5.32 0.88 -15.94
CA ALA A 18 -4.67 0.78 -17.25
C ALA A 18 -3.15 1.10 -17.22
N PRO A 19 -2.68 2.17 -16.55
CA PRO A 19 -1.24 2.47 -16.45
C PRO A 19 -0.47 1.44 -15.63
N LEU A 20 -1.04 0.97 -14.51
CA LEU A 20 -0.45 -0.09 -13.67
C LEU A 20 -0.36 -1.42 -14.42
N ALA A 21 -1.44 -1.84 -15.07
CA ALA A 21 -1.46 -3.06 -15.88
C ALA A 21 -0.49 -2.97 -17.07
N ALA A 22 -0.35 -1.80 -17.70
CA ALA A 22 0.63 -1.60 -18.77
C ALA A 22 2.07 -1.70 -18.25
N LEU A 23 2.35 -1.15 -17.06
CA LEU A 23 3.67 -1.24 -16.42
C LEU A 23 3.98 -2.67 -15.97
N ASP A 24 3.01 -3.39 -15.40
CA ASP A 24 3.14 -4.79 -15.00
C ASP A 24 3.50 -5.68 -16.20
N ARG A 25 2.84 -5.48 -17.35
CA ARG A 25 3.19 -6.18 -18.60
C ARG A 25 4.62 -5.88 -19.05
N LYS A 26 5.08 -4.64 -18.92
CA LYS A 26 6.45 -4.24 -19.29
C LYS A 26 7.48 -4.87 -18.35
N ILE A 27 7.22 -4.88 -17.05
CA ILE A 27 8.09 -5.52 -16.04
C ILE A 27 8.19 -7.02 -16.30
N ALA A 28 7.06 -7.70 -16.51
CA ALA A 28 7.03 -9.13 -16.83
C ALA A 28 7.80 -9.47 -18.11
N LYS A 29 7.70 -8.61 -19.14
CA LYS A 29 8.49 -8.76 -20.35
C LYS A 29 9.99 -8.60 -20.10
N ILE A 30 10.41 -7.57 -19.35
CA ILE A 30 11.82 -7.34 -19.01
C ILE A 30 12.40 -8.53 -18.23
N GLU A 31 11.63 -9.09 -17.30
CA GLU A 31 12.04 -10.26 -16.52
C GLU A 31 12.19 -11.52 -17.40
N SER A 32 11.21 -11.76 -18.29
CA SER A 32 11.29 -12.85 -19.27
C SER A 32 12.50 -12.69 -20.21
N ASP A 33 12.78 -11.46 -20.66
CA ASP A 33 13.90 -11.16 -21.56
C ASP A 33 15.26 -11.31 -20.83
N ASP A 34 15.38 -10.94 -19.53
CA ASP A 34 16.60 -11.21 -18.74
C ASP A 34 16.83 -12.71 -18.54
N GLN A 35 15.75 -13.49 -18.33
CA GLN A 35 15.84 -14.93 -18.18
C GLN A 35 16.33 -15.60 -19.48
N ALA A 36 15.82 -15.18 -20.64
CA ALA A 36 16.32 -15.65 -21.93
C ALA A 36 17.80 -15.27 -22.14
N LEU A 37 18.21 -14.05 -21.77
CA LEU A 37 19.61 -13.65 -21.83
C LEU A 37 20.51 -14.43 -20.85
N PHE A 38 19.97 -14.88 -19.72
CA PHE A 38 20.70 -15.73 -18.78
C PHE A 38 20.99 -17.10 -19.39
N GLU A 39 20.03 -17.71 -20.08
CA GLU A 39 20.22 -18.98 -20.78
C GLU A 39 21.28 -18.84 -21.89
N VAL A 40 21.25 -17.73 -22.64
CA VAL A 40 22.29 -17.41 -23.64
C VAL A 40 23.66 -17.23 -22.99
N GLN A 41 23.74 -16.54 -21.85
CA GLN A 41 25.00 -16.40 -21.10
C GLN A 41 25.55 -17.77 -20.70
N LEU A 42 24.71 -18.64 -20.12
CA LEU A 42 25.11 -19.97 -19.66
C LEU A 42 25.66 -20.83 -20.81
N SER A 43 24.97 -20.85 -21.95
CA SER A 43 25.42 -21.58 -23.14
C SER A 43 26.74 -21.05 -23.73
N LEU A 44 26.97 -19.73 -23.69
CA LEU A 44 28.24 -19.12 -24.08
C LEU A 44 29.37 -19.46 -23.10
N GLU A 45 29.09 -19.49 -21.79
CA GLU A 45 30.04 -19.87 -20.75
C GLU A 45 30.48 -21.34 -20.91
N GLU A 46 29.53 -22.27 -21.07
CA GLU A 46 29.79 -23.69 -21.36
C GLU A 46 30.62 -23.87 -22.63
N SER A 47 30.28 -23.12 -23.68
CA SER A 47 31.00 -23.15 -24.95
C SER A 47 32.42 -22.58 -24.82
N SER A 48 32.67 -21.67 -23.88
CA SER A 48 33.97 -21.02 -23.67
C SER A 48 34.94 -21.81 -22.79
N GLY A 49 34.42 -22.63 -21.86
CA GLY A 49 35.22 -23.40 -20.88
C GLY A 49 36.06 -24.54 -21.45
N GLY A 50 35.85 -24.94 -22.71
CA GLY A 50 36.49 -26.12 -23.31
C GLY A 50 37.79 -25.91 -24.11
N GLY A 51 38.31 -24.70 -24.30
CA GLY A 51 39.49 -24.54 -25.15
C GLY A 51 39.89 -23.13 -25.58
N THR A 52 39.89 -22.17 -24.65
CA THR A 52 40.34 -20.78 -24.90
C THR A 52 41.74 -20.69 -25.51
N ALA A 53 42.68 -21.53 -25.09
CA ALA A 53 44.04 -21.57 -25.66
C ALA A 53 44.07 -22.12 -27.11
N SER A 54 43.28 -23.16 -27.41
CA SER A 54 43.21 -23.73 -28.77
C SER A 54 42.61 -22.72 -29.75
N ARG A 55 41.50 -22.07 -29.38
CA ARG A 55 40.78 -21.13 -30.25
C ARG A 55 41.58 -19.86 -30.57
N LEU A 56 42.35 -19.34 -29.61
CA LEU A 56 43.26 -18.21 -29.88
C LEU A 56 44.40 -18.62 -30.82
N THR A 57 44.90 -19.85 -30.69
CA THR A 57 45.94 -20.38 -31.57
C THR A 57 45.41 -20.61 -32.99
N ASP A 58 44.19 -21.11 -33.13
CA ASP A 58 43.53 -21.35 -34.42
C ASP A 58 43.13 -20.03 -35.10
N ALA A 59 42.64 -19.04 -34.34
CA ALA A 59 42.36 -17.69 -34.85
C ALA A 59 43.64 -16.94 -35.27
N ALA A 60 44.73 -17.10 -34.52
CA ALA A 60 46.04 -16.54 -34.89
C ALA A 60 46.59 -17.19 -36.18
N ARG A 61 46.40 -18.51 -36.36
CA ARG A 61 46.76 -19.20 -37.62
C ARG A 61 45.93 -18.70 -38.80
N ALA A 62 44.62 -18.54 -38.65
CA ALA A 62 43.75 -18.02 -39.69
C ALA A 62 44.12 -16.58 -40.14
N LEU A 63 44.55 -15.74 -39.19
CA LEU A 63 45.09 -14.39 -39.46
C LEU A 63 46.40 -14.45 -40.25
N LEU A 64 47.29 -15.39 -39.93
CA LEU A 64 48.54 -15.61 -40.65
C LEU A 64 48.31 -16.16 -42.07
N ASP A 65 47.23 -16.91 -42.28
CA ASP A 65 46.79 -17.43 -43.58
C ASP A 65 46.01 -16.39 -44.43
N GLY A 66 45.86 -15.16 -43.92
CA GLY A 66 45.30 -14.03 -44.67
C GLY A 66 43.77 -13.94 -44.68
N THR A 67 43.09 -14.65 -43.78
CA THR A 67 41.64 -14.48 -43.56
C THR A 67 41.33 -13.35 -42.58
N ASP A 68 40.28 -12.58 -42.86
CA ASP A 68 39.85 -11.48 -41.99
C ASP A 68 39.37 -12.02 -40.64
N TYR A 69 39.99 -11.55 -39.57
CA TYR A 69 39.57 -11.87 -38.20
C TYR A 69 38.34 -11.06 -37.82
N ASP A 70 37.21 -11.74 -37.62
CA ASP A 70 35.98 -11.13 -37.14
C ASP A 70 35.87 -11.21 -35.60
N PRO A 71 36.08 -10.10 -34.87
CA PRO A 71 36.00 -10.07 -33.41
C PRO A 71 34.57 -10.30 -32.88
N THR A 72 33.54 -10.25 -33.72
CA THR A 72 32.14 -10.55 -33.34
C THR A 72 31.80 -12.04 -33.35
N ALA A 73 32.65 -12.87 -34.00
CA ALA A 73 32.55 -14.33 -33.96
C ALA A 73 33.14 -14.94 -32.67
N ASN A 74 33.83 -14.14 -31.85
CA ASN A 74 34.39 -14.61 -30.59
C ASN A 74 33.34 -14.69 -29.48
N SER A 75 33.17 -15.90 -28.94
CA SER A 75 32.36 -16.18 -27.74
C SER A 75 32.62 -15.23 -26.56
N ILE A 76 33.87 -14.77 -26.35
CA ILE A 76 34.23 -13.83 -25.27
C ILE A 76 33.60 -12.44 -25.49
N SER A 77 33.62 -11.94 -26.74
CA SER A 77 33.01 -10.64 -27.10
C SER A 77 31.49 -10.70 -27.03
N GLN A 78 30.89 -11.82 -27.46
CA GLN A 78 29.45 -12.05 -27.35
C GLN A 78 28.99 -12.15 -25.88
N LEU A 79 29.78 -12.80 -25.02
CA LEU A 79 29.50 -12.89 -23.59
C LEU A 79 29.54 -11.52 -22.91
N GLU A 80 30.50 -10.66 -23.25
CA GLU A 80 30.54 -9.30 -22.72
C GLU A 80 29.30 -8.48 -23.14
N ILE A 81 28.85 -8.62 -24.39
CA ILE A 81 27.62 -7.97 -24.89
C ILE A 81 26.39 -8.47 -24.13
N VAL A 82 26.27 -9.78 -23.90
CA VAL A 82 25.14 -10.37 -23.15
C VAL A 82 25.15 -9.90 -21.71
N CYS A 83 26.30 -9.90 -21.03
CA CYS A 83 26.44 -9.39 -19.66
C CYS A 83 26.04 -7.92 -19.54
N LYS A 84 26.48 -7.06 -20.48
CA LYS A 84 26.06 -5.64 -20.52
C LYS A 84 24.57 -5.50 -20.75
N LYS A 85 23.98 -6.28 -21.67
CA LYS A 85 22.52 -6.27 -21.90
C LYS A 85 21.78 -6.66 -20.63
N ARG A 86 22.15 -7.75 -19.96
CA ARG A 86 21.53 -8.17 -18.70
C ARG A 86 21.62 -7.12 -17.60
N ALA A 87 22.76 -6.44 -17.47
CA ALA A 87 22.89 -5.33 -16.52
C ALA A 87 21.86 -4.20 -16.79
N VAL A 88 21.61 -3.88 -18.07
CA VAL A 88 20.58 -2.92 -18.47
C VAL A 88 19.17 -3.44 -18.15
N TYR A 89 18.85 -4.70 -18.44
CA TYR A 89 17.54 -5.29 -18.13
C TYR A 89 17.26 -5.30 -16.63
N ARG A 90 18.23 -5.72 -15.81
CA ARG A 90 18.13 -5.66 -14.34
C ARG A 90 17.92 -4.24 -13.84
N ARG A 91 18.65 -3.27 -14.38
CA ARG A 91 18.46 -1.86 -14.01
C ARG A 91 17.10 -1.32 -14.42
N ALA A 92 16.61 -1.69 -15.61
CA ALA A 92 15.27 -1.33 -16.08
C ALA A 92 14.18 -1.96 -15.20
N PHE A 93 14.38 -3.20 -14.73
CA PHE A 93 13.48 -3.88 -13.79
C PHE A 93 13.41 -3.16 -12.44
N GLU A 94 14.55 -2.78 -11.86
CA GLU A 94 14.59 -1.99 -10.61
C GLU A 94 13.83 -0.66 -10.74
N ILE A 95 14.08 0.09 -11.82
CA ILE A 95 13.39 1.35 -12.11
C ILE A 95 11.89 1.11 -12.26
N GLY A 96 11.50 0.05 -12.98
CA GLY A 96 10.11 -0.35 -13.15
C GLY A 96 9.41 -0.66 -11.83
N ARG A 97 10.07 -1.37 -10.90
CA ARG A 97 9.52 -1.67 -9.57
C ARG A 97 9.26 -0.41 -8.74
N VAL A 98 10.21 0.52 -8.73
CA VAL A 98 10.06 1.80 -8.00
C VAL A 98 8.92 2.61 -8.61
N ALA A 99 8.85 2.72 -9.94
CA ALA A 99 7.76 3.42 -10.62
C ALA A 99 6.39 2.80 -10.32
N ARG A 100 6.32 1.46 -10.26
CA ARG A 100 5.11 0.73 -9.89
C ARG A 100 4.67 1.01 -8.46
N GLU A 101 5.60 1.04 -7.52
CA GLU A 101 5.32 1.37 -6.13
C GLU A 101 4.76 2.79 -5.99
N HIS A 102 5.36 3.77 -6.67
CA HIS A 102 4.82 5.14 -6.71
C HIS A 102 3.38 5.19 -7.24
N LEU A 103 3.09 4.51 -8.36
CA LEU A 103 1.73 4.46 -8.90
C LEU A 103 0.74 3.79 -7.94
N LEU A 104 1.17 2.79 -7.17
CA LEU A 104 0.32 2.16 -6.16
C LEU A 104 0.01 3.09 -4.98
N VAL A 105 0.99 3.86 -4.52
CA VAL A 105 0.80 4.87 -3.47
C VAL A 105 -0.16 5.95 -3.96
N GLU A 106 0.07 6.52 -5.14
CA GLU A 106 -0.82 7.53 -5.73
C GLU A 106 -2.25 7.01 -5.93
N ARG A 107 -2.41 5.74 -6.29
CA ARG A 107 -3.71 5.07 -6.39
C ARG A 107 -4.35 4.92 -5.01
N GLY A 108 -3.58 4.51 -4.01
CA GLY A 108 -4.05 4.42 -2.62
C GLY A 108 -4.59 5.76 -2.12
N ASP A 109 -3.83 6.83 -2.34
CA ASP A 109 -4.21 8.20 -1.94
C ASP A 109 -5.47 8.68 -2.67
N ARG A 110 -5.58 8.43 -3.97
CA ARG A 110 -6.76 8.80 -4.76
C ARG A 110 -8.01 8.02 -4.35
N ILE A 111 -7.87 6.71 -4.14
CA ILE A 111 -8.96 5.88 -3.64
C ILE A 111 -9.39 6.40 -2.26
N PHE A 112 -8.46 6.63 -1.34
CA PHE A 112 -8.77 7.17 -0.02
C PHE A 112 -9.48 8.52 -0.12
N ALA A 113 -8.96 9.46 -0.91
CA ALA A 113 -9.56 10.76 -1.14
C ALA A 113 -10.98 10.65 -1.73
N SER A 114 -11.23 9.67 -2.59
CA SER A 114 -12.56 9.43 -3.15
C SER A 114 -13.61 9.09 -2.08
N PHE A 115 -13.21 8.48 -0.96
CA PHE A 115 -14.09 8.14 0.16
C PHE A 115 -14.06 9.17 1.29
N SER A 116 -13.34 10.29 1.13
CA SER A 116 -13.14 11.28 2.19
C SER A 116 -14.44 11.80 2.80
N SER A 117 -15.47 12.05 1.99
CA SER A 117 -16.79 12.49 2.46
C SER A 117 -17.51 11.44 3.30
N GLU A 118 -17.48 10.18 2.88
CA GLU A 118 -18.12 9.08 3.58
C GLU A 118 -17.38 8.73 4.88
N ILE A 119 -16.05 8.80 4.85
CA ILE A 119 -15.22 8.65 6.05
C ILE A 119 -15.56 9.77 7.05
N ALA A 120 -15.60 11.02 6.60
CA ALA A 120 -15.95 12.16 7.44
C ALA A 120 -17.34 12.00 8.07
N GLU A 121 -18.32 11.52 7.30
CA GLU A 121 -19.66 11.27 7.81
C GLU A 121 -19.70 10.16 8.87
N ILE A 122 -19.02 9.04 8.63
CA ILE A 122 -18.95 7.92 9.57
C ILE A 122 -18.26 8.35 10.86
N GLU A 123 -17.10 9.01 10.77
CA GLU A 123 -16.36 9.46 11.95
C GLU A 123 -17.13 10.52 12.74
N ARG A 124 -17.82 11.44 12.06
CA ARG A 124 -18.74 12.40 12.72
C ARG A 124 -19.84 11.66 13.48
N ARG A 125 -20.50 10.67 12.88
CA ARG A 125 -21.56 9.90 13.57
C ARG A 125 -21.01 9.12 14.75
N ARG A 126 -19.83 8.51 14.60
CA ARG A 126 -19.15 7.74 15.63
C ARG A 126 -18.82 8.62 16.85
N ILE A 127 -18.26 9.81 16.64
CA ILE A 127 -17.90 10.68 17.75
C ILE A 127 -19.14 11.25 18.46
N MET A 128 -20.18 11.61 17.70
CA MET A 128 -21.43 12.09 18.30
C MET A 128 -22.10 11.00 19.15
N ALA A 129 -22.13 9.76 18.66
CA ALA A 129 -22.66 8.63 19.43
C ALA A 129 -21.84 8.36 20.71
N ALA A 130 -20.51 8.52 20.65
CA ALA A 130 -19.66 8.38 21.83
C ALA A 130 -19.95 9.46 22.88
N LEU A 131 -20.08 10.72 22.47
CA LEU A 131 -20.44 11.84 23.36
C LEU A 131 -21.83 11.66 23.98
N ASP A 132 -22.82 11.24 23.17
CA ASP A 132 -24.17 10.93 23.64
C ASP A 132 -24.16 9.82 24.69
N LEU A 133 -23.36 8.77 24.47
CA LEU A 133 -23.24 7.66 25.41
C LEU A 133 -22.58 8.10 26.72
N GLN A 134 -21.50 8.88 26.66
CA GLN A 134 -20.85 9.43 27.86
C GLN A 134 -21.83 10.24 28.71
N ARG A 135 -22.64 11.07 28.06
CA ARG A 135 -23.69 11.83 28.73
C ARG A 135 -24.73 10.93 29.38
N ILE A 136 -25.25 9.93 28.66
CA ILE A 136 -26.23 8.97 29.20
C ILE A 136 -25.64 8.23 30.41
N ASN A 137 -24.37 7.84 30.35
CA ASN A 137 -23.67 7.22 31.46
C ASN A 137 -23.56 8.15 32.67
N ARG A 138 -23.24 9.44 32.47
CA ARG A 138 -23.23 10.43 33.57
C ARG A 138 -24.62 10.64 34.18
N GLN A 139 -25.67 10.75 33.35
CA GLN A 139 -27.06 10.82 33.81
C GLN A 139 -27.46 9.58 34.61
N ARG A 140 -26.99 8.41 34.18
CA ARG A 140 -27.21 7.13 34.87
C ARG A 140 -26.58 7.13 36.26
N GLU A 141 -25.33 7.56 36.40
CA GLU A 141 -24.69 7.67 37.73
C GLU A 141 -25.35 8.72 38.61
N GLN A 142 -25.77 9.85 38.05
CA GLN A 142 -26.52 10.86 38.80
C GLN A 142 -27.87 10.31 39.31
N LEU A 143 -28.58 9.53 38.49
CA LEU A 143 -29.81 8.86 38.92
C LEU A 143 -29.56 7.86 40.03
N ARG A 144 -28.47 7.07 39.94
CA ARG A 144 -28.08 6.16 41.02
C ARG A 144 -27.85 6.92 42.32
N GLU A 145 -27.15 8.04 42.26
CA GLU A 145 -26.87 8.86 43.43
C GLU A 145 -28.13 9.46 44.04
N ASN A 146 -29.06 9.92 43.21
CA ASN A 146 -30.38 10.38 43.66
C ASN A 146 -31.18 9.26 44.35
N ILE A 147 -31.15 8.03 43.79
CA ILE A 147 -31.81 6.86 44.40
C ILE A 147 -31.18 6.52 45.75
N ARG A 148 -29.84 6.53 45.85
CA ARG A 148 -29.13 6.29 47.11
C ARG A 148 -29.46 7.35 48.16
N SER A 149 -29.47 8.61 47.76
CA SER A 149 -29.81 9.75 48.61
C SER A 149 -31.24 9.67 49.15
N ALA A 150 -32.17 9.08 48.39
CA ALA A 150 -33.54 8.80 48.81
C ALA A 150 -33.70 7.53 49.68
N GLY A 151 -32.60 6.86 50.04
CA GLY A 151 -32.59 5.64 50.86
C GLY A 151 -32.73 4.33 50.07
N GLY A 152 -32.66 4.36 48.74
CA GLY A 152 -32.69 3.18 47.88
C GLY A 152 -31.30 2.55 47.65
N GLY A 153 -31.28 1.31 47.14
CA GLY A 153 -30.04 0.57 46.90
C GLY A 153 -29.19 1.05 45.70
N GLY A 154 -29.72 1.94 44.85
CA GLY A 154 -28.99 2.51 43.71
C GLY A 154 -28.68 1.56 42.54
N SER A 155 -29.27 0.36 42.50
CA SER A 155 -29.15 -0.58 41.39
C SER A 155 -30.08 -0.22 40.24
N LEU A 156 -29.60 -0.28 38.99
CA LEU A 156 -30.43 -0.11 37.80
C LEU A 156 -30.60 -1.44 37.04
N PRO A 157 -31.63 -1.57 36.17
CA PRO A 157 -31.97 -2.85 35.53
C PRO A 157 -30.88 -3.45 34.63
N THR A 158 -29.92 -2.63 34.16
CA THR A 158 -28.84 -3.05 33.26
C THR A 158 -27.48 -3.14 33.95
N ASP A 159 -27.45 -3.07 35.27
CA ASP A 159 -26.23 -3.27 36.06
C ASP A 159 -25.58 -4.64 35.78
N GLY A 160 -24.26 -4.67 35.65
CA GLY A 160 -23.49 -5.89 35.31
C GLY A 160 -23.40 -6.20 33.82
N ARG A 161 -23.92 -5.33 32.94
CA ARG A 161 -23.73 -5.41 31.48
C ARG A 161 -22.94 -4.20 30.99
N GLU A 162 -21.79 -4.44 30.36
CA GLU A 162 -21.03 -3.40 29.69
C GLU A 162 -21.67 -3.11 28.33
N LEU A 163 -22.27 -1.94 28.19
CA LEU A 163 -22.82 -1.45 26.92
C LEU A 163 -21.84 -0.55 26.15
N LEU A 164 -20.56 -0.51 26.58
CA LEU A 164 -19.43 0.38 26.24
C LEU A 164 -19.11 1.37 27.37
N GLY A 165 -18.22 0.97 28.29
CA GLY A 165 -17.57 1.80 29.31
C GLY A 165 -18.47 2.46 30.35
N VAL A 166 -17.92 2.75 31.52
CA VAL A 166 -18.46 3.73 32.48
C VAL A 166 -17.80 5.04 32.09
N GLY A 167 -18.57 6.09 31.76
CA GLY A 167 -18.11 7.32 31.07
C GLY A 167 -17.02 8.16 31.76
N GLU A 168 -16.24 7.62 32.68
CA GLU A 168 -15.10 8.26 33.36
C GLU A 168 -13.73 7.83 32.80
N THR A 169 -13.58 6.60 32.26
CA THR A 169 -12.26 6.05 31.88
C THR A 169 -11.88 6.26 30.42
N TYR A 170 -12.80 6.70 29.57
CA TYR A 170 -12.60 6.87 28.11
C TYR A 170 -12.65 8.34 27.66
N ASP A 171 -12.66 9.31 28.59
CA ASP A 171 -12.72 10.73 28.26
C ASP A 171 -11.48 11.21 27.50
N GLU A 172 -10.28 10.68 27.78
CA GLU A 172 -9.05 11.05 27.07
C GLU A 172 -9.05 10.60 25.60
N GLU A 173 -9.45 9.36 25.32
CA GLU A 173 -9.50 8.83 23.94
C GLU A 173 -10.57 9.53 23.09
N VAL A 174 -11.73 9.82 23.68
CA VAL A 174 -12.81 10.56 23.01
C VAL A 174 -12.38 11.99 22.75
N ASN A 175 -11.73 12.66 23.72
CA ASN A 175 -11.22 14.02 23.51
C ASN A 175 -10.12 14.07 22.45
N TRP A 176 -9.19 13.11 22.44
CA TRP A 176 -8.19 12.99 21.37
C TRP A 176 -8.84 12.83 19.99
N CYS A 177 -9.87 11.98 19.87
CA CYS A 177 -10.63 11.81 18.63
C CYS A 177 -11.36 13.11 18.23
N VAL A 178 -11.96 13.82 19.18
CA VAL A 178 -12.62 15.11 18.96
C VAL A 178 -11.63 16.13 18.39
N GLU A 179 -10.46 16.29 19.02
CA GLU A 179 -9.42 17.23 18.56
C GLU A 179 -8.95 16.89 17.14
N ARG A 180 -8.77 15.61 16.84
CA ARG A 180 -8.42 15.12 15.51
C ARG A 180 -9.47 15.45 14.46
N LEU A 181 -10.76 15.31 14.78
CA LEU A 181 -11.86 15.59 13.86
C LEU A 181 -12.08 17.09 13.64
N ILE A 182 -11.84 17.92 14.67
CA ILE A 182 -11.84 19.38 14.53
C ILE A 182 -10.67 19.83 13.65
N ALA A 183 -9.46 19.32 13.90
CA ALA A 183 -8.28 19.61 13.09
C ALA A 183 -8.45 19.18 11.62
N ALA A 184 -9.20 18.09 11.38
CA ALA A 184 -9.55 17.63 10.04
C ALA A 184 -10.71 18.42 9.39
N GLY A 185 -11.32 19.39 10.09
CA GLY A 185 -12.47 20.17 9.59
C GLY A 185 -13.76 19.35 9.45
N ILE A 186 -13.82 18.16 10.06
CA ILE A 186 -14.96 17.24 9.96
C ILE A 186 -16.09 17.66 10.91
N VAL A 187 -15.76 18.24 12.06
CA VAL A 187 -16.73 18.74 13.05
C VAL A 187 -16.22 20.08 13.60
N SER A 188 -17.12 21.00 13.87
CA SER A 188 -16.78 22.27 14.54
C SER A 188 -16.78 22.12 16.06
N SER A 189 -15.99 22.95 16.75
CA SER A 189 -16.02 23.02 18.21
C SER A 189 -17.42 23.34 18.74
N ALA A 190 -18.19 24.16 18.04
CA ALA A 190 -19.57 24.49 18.41
C ALA A 190 -20.53 23.29 18.35
N GLU A 191 -20.37 22.41 17.34
CA GLU A 191 -21.15 21.17 17.25
C GLU A 191 -20.82 20.21 18.40
N ILE A 192 -19.55 20.11 18.78
CA ILE A 192 -19.10 19.27 19.90
C ILE A 192 -19.64 19.79 21.22
N GLU A 193 -19.52 21.10 21.49
CA GLU A 193 -20.04 21.69 22.73
C GLU A 193 -21.56 21.53 22.83
N LYS A 194 -22.27 21.64 21.71
CA LYS A 194 -23.71 21.36 21.65
C LYS A 194 -24.05 19.89 21.94
N ALA A 195 -23.22 18.95 21.49
CA ALA A 195 -23.40 17.51 21.76
C ALA A 195 -23.09 17.16 23.23
N LYS A 196 -22.13 17.86 23.86
CA LYS A 196 -21.85 17.72 25.30
C LYS A 196 -22.95 18.33 26.18
N ALA A 197 -23.59 19.41 25.71
CA ALA A 197 -24.54 20.22 26.51
C ALA A 197 -26.01 19.78 26.42
N ARG A 198 -26.41 19.03 25.39
CA ARG A 198 -27.76 18.45 25.24
C ARG A 198 -27.81 17.10 25.93
#